data_AF-A0A853CK41-F1
#
_entry.id   AF-A0A853CK41-F1
#
_cell.length_a   1.000
_cell.length_b   1.000
_cell.length_c   1.000
_cell.angle_alpha   90.00
_cell.angle_beta   90.00
_cell.angle_gamma   90.00
#
_symmetry.space_group_name_H-M   'P 1'
#
loop_
_entity.id
_entity.type
_entity.pdbx_description
1 polymer ?
#
loop_
_entity_poly.entity_id
_entity_poly.type
_entity_poly.pdbx_seq_one_letter_code
_entity_poly.pdbx_strand_id
1 'polypeptide(L)'
;MTAIYAGDPAPQVLVPHWLTSAQRDELAAAIRAAIDGRPVHPVAAIHLQDVLTELHVAAARDAVWPASAARVRMATGWDADVLPVRLSAAELAGVLAVPTLPAHLRAVLLGEHA
;
A
#
# COMPACT_ATOMS: atom_id res chain seq x y z
N MET A 1 -35.22 -7.18 -20.28
CA MET A 1 -34.09 -6.49 -19.61
C MET A 1 -32.82 -7.11 -20.13
N THR A 2 -32.09 -6.40 -20.99
CA THR A 2 -30.79 -6.86 -21.48
C THR A 2 -29.74 -6.11 -20.67
N ALA A 3 -28.92 -6.83 -19.92
CA ALA A 3 -27.81 -6.22 -19.18
C ALA A 3 -26.82 -5.67 -20.21
N ILE A 4 -26.54 -4.37 -20.13
CA ILE A 4 -25.46 -3.76 -20.91
C ILE A 4 -24.17 -4.31 -20.30
N TYR A 5 -23.40 -5.08 -21.08
CA TYR A 5 -22.04 -5.43 -20.71
C TYR A 5 -21.22 -4.14 -20.72
N ALA A 6 -21.12 -3.48 -19.56
CA ALA A 6 -20.07 -2.52 -19.33
C ALA A 6 -18.78 -3.32 -19.41
N GLY A 7 -17.96 -3.07 -20.45
CA GLY A 7 -16.71 -3.80 -20.67
C GLY A 7 -15.86 -3.90 -19.41
N ASP A 8 -14.95 -4.89 -19.38
CA ASP A 8 -14.07 -5.07 -18.23
C ASP A 8 -13.40 -3.74 -17.87
N PRO A 9 -13.43 -3.32 -16.60
CA PRO A 9 -12.70 -2.14 -16.17
C PRO A 9 -11.23 -2.32 -16.56
N ALA A 10 -10.63 -1.26 -17.09
CA ALA A 10 -9.23 -1.29 -17.48
C ALA A 10 -8.37 -1.81 -16.30
N PRO A 11 -7.36 -2.66 -16.55
CA PRO A 11 -6.55 -3.23 -15.48
C PRO A 11 -5.95 -2.11 -14.62
N GLN A 12 -6.16 -2.21 -13.31
CA GLN A 12 -5.60 -1.22 -12.38
C GLN A 12 -4.08 -1.27 -12.42
N VAL A 13 -3.47 -0.12 -12.65
CA VAL A 13 -2.02 0.05 -12.54
C VAL A 13 -1.66 0.11 -11.06
N LEU A 14 -0.79 -0.80 -10.62
CA LEU A 14 -0.26 -0.79 -9.26
C LEU A 14 1.10 -0.09 -9.25
N VAL A 15 1.19 1.00 -8.50
CA VAL A 15 2.40 1.83 -8.38
C VAL A 15 3.16 1.43 -7.12
N PRO A 16 4.48 1.17 -7.20
CA PRO A 16 5.27 0.83 -6.02
C PRO A 16 5.57 2.06 -5.15
N HIS A 17 5.25 1.95 -3.86
CA HIS A 17 5.69 2.85 -2.80
C HIS A 17 6.72 2.11 -1.93
N TRP A 18 7.93 2.65 -1.82
CA TRP A 18 9.05 2.00 -1.13
C TRP A 18 9.02 2.37 0.35
N LEU A 19 8.69 1.40 1.20
CA LEU A 19 8.50 1.61 2.63
C LEU A 19 9.49 0.77 3.45
N THR A 20 10.05 1.33 4.51
CA THR A 20 10.80 0.59 5.55
C THR A 20 9.85 -0.30 6.35
N SER A 21 10.39 -1.20 7.20
CA SER A 21 9.57 -2.02 8.08
C SER A 21 8.77 -1.18 9.06
N ALA A 22 9.41 -0.19 9.69
CA ALA A 22 8.73 0.72 10.61
C ALA A 22 7.57 1.45 9.93
N GLN A 23 7.79 1.96 8.71
CA GLN A 23 6.75 2.63 7.94
C GLN A 23 5.58 1.71 7.59
N ARG A 24 5.85 0.44 7.24
CA ARG A 24 4.80 -0.56 6.98
C ARG A 24 3.99 -0.89 8.23
N ASP A 25 4.64 -1.03 9.37
CA ASP A 25 3.98 -1.34 10.65
C ASP A 25 3.09 -0.18 11.10
N GLU A 26 3.59 1.05 11.00
CA GLU A 26 2.83 2.26 11.29
C GLU A 26 1.63 2.43 10.34
N LEU A 27 1.83 2.17 9.04
CA LEU A 27 0.75 2.21 8.06
C LEU A 27 -0.33 1.16 8.38
N ALA A 28 0.08 -0.07 8.70
CA ALA A 28 -0.86 -1.12 9.09
C ALA A 28 -1.66 -0.73 10.35
N ALA A 29 -1.00 -0.15 11.35
CA ALA A 29 -1.65 0.32 12.57
C ALA A 29 -2.66 1.44 12.29
N ALA A 30 -2.28 2.43 11.48
CA ALA A 30 -3.17 3.54 11.11
C ALA A 30 -4.41 3.05 10.35
N ILE A 31 -4.24 2.11 9.42
CA ILE A 31 -5.35 1.54 8.64
C ILE A 31 -6.29 0.72 9.52
N ARG A 32 -5.76 -0.15 10.41
CA ARG A 32 -6.57 -0.93 11.34
C ARG A 32 -7.40 -0.02 12.25
N ALA A 33 -6.77 1.00 12.83
CA ALA A 33 -7.47 1.98 13.65
C ALA A 33 -8.58 2.73 12.88
N ALA A 34 -8.38 3.00 11.58
CA ALA A 34 -9.38 3.65 10.74
C ALA A 34 -10.59 2.74 10.47
N ILE A 35 -10.37 1.45 10.23
CA ILE A 35 -11.41 0.45 10.01
C ILE A 35 -12.23 0.22 11.30
N ASP A 36 -11.56 0.14 12.46
CA ASP A 36 -12.20 -0.17 13.74
C ASP A 36 -12.91 1.04 14.39
N GLY A 37 -12.48 2.27 14.08
CA GLY A 37 -12.87 3.46 14.84
C GLY A 37 -14.20 4.09 14.44
N ARG A 38 -14.50 4.23 13.15
CA ARG A 38 -15.72 4.91 12.65
C ARG A 38 -16.28 4.23 11.41
N PRO A 39 -17.56 4.46 11.07
CA PRO A 39 -18.12 3.98 9.81
C PRO A 39 -17.37 4.63 8.64
N VAL A 40 -16.49 3.86 8.03
CA VAL A 40 -15.89 4.16 6.72
C VAL A 40 -16.88 3.77 5.62
N HIS A 41 -16.85 4.48 4.50
CA HIS A 41 -17.63 4.05 3.33
C HIS A 41 -17.23 2.61 2.95
N PRO A 42 -18.15 1.67 2.71
CA PRO A 42 -17.81 0.25 2.53
C PRO A 42 -16.77 -0.01 1.43
N VAL A 43 -16.82 0.74 0.33
CA VAL A 43 -15.82 0.64 -0.74
C VAL A 43 -14.43 1.08 -0.27
N ALA A 44 -14.33 2.12 0.56
CA ALA A 44 -13.06 2.54 1.13
C ALA A 44 -12.52 1.48 2.11
N ALA A 45 -13.39 0.83 2.88
CA ALA A 45 -13.01 -0.27 3.77
C ALA A 45 -12.36 -1.44 3.00
N ILE A 46 -12.92 -1.81 1.84
CA ILE A 46 -12.36 -2.86 0.97
C ILE A 46 -10.95 -2.47 0.51
N HIS A 47 -10.78 -1.27 -0.04
CA HIS A 47 -9.46 -0.82 -0.48
C HIS A 47 -8.44 -0.77 0.67
N LEU A 48 -8.85 -0.35 1.86
CA LEU A 48 -7.99 -0.37 3.04
C LEU A 48 -7.60 -1.81 3.46
N GLN A 49 -8.51 -2.78 3.34
CA GLN A 49 -8.21 -4.20 3.56
C GLN A 49 -7.26 -4.76 2.49
N ASP A 50 -7.41 -4.34 1.23
CA ASP A 50 -6.49 -4.70 0.15
C ASP A 50 -5.08 -4.18 0.42
N VAL A 51 -4.95 -2.96 0.96
CA VAL A 51 -3.64 -2.42 1.40
C VAL A 51 -3.03 -3.27 2.51
N LEU A 52 -3.81 -3.67 3.53
CA LEU A 52 -3.30 -4.56 4.59
C LEU A 52 -2.82 -5.90 4.03
N THR A 53 -3.51 -6.43 3.03
CA THR A 53 -3.11 -7.66 2.32
C THR A 53 -1.81 -7.45 1.57
N GLU A 54 -1.70 -6.37 0.80
CA GLU A 54 -0.49 -6.05 0.05
C GLU A 54 0.73 -5.82 0.96
N LEU A 55 0.57 -5.24 2.15
CA LEU A 55 1.65 -5.13 3.15
C LEU A 55 2.18 -6.51 3.55
N HIS A 56 1.29 -7.48 3.73
CA HIS A 56 1.68 -8.86 4.03
C HIS A 56 2.35 -9.53 2.82
N VAL A 57 1.80 -9.34 1.62
CA VAL A 57 2.35 -9.87 0.37
C VAL A 57 3.74 -9.28 0.09
N ALA A 58 4.00 -8.02 0.41
CA ALA A 58 5.31 -7.39 0.28
C ALA A 58 6.36 -8.10 1.15
N ALA A 59 6.04 -8.36 2.42
CA ALA A 59 6.92 -9.12 3.32
C ALA A 59 7.14 -10.56 2.82
N ALA A 60 6.08 -11.23 2.38
CA ALA A 60 6.18 -12.59 1.84
C ALA A 60 7.06 -12.65 0.57
N ARG A 61 6.96 -11.66 -0.32
CA ARG A 61 7.78 -11.58 -1.54
C ARG A 61 9.28 -11.53 -1.23
N ASP A 62 9.67 -10.78 -0.20
CA ASP A 62 11.07 -10.71 0.22
C ASP A 62 11.59 -12.06 0.72
N ALA A 63 10.77 -12.77 1.50
CA ALA A 63 11.11 -14.10 2.00
C ALA A 63 11.21 -15.16 0.89
N VAL A 64 10.37 -15.06 -0.15
CA VAL A 64 10.35 -16.03 -1.27
C VAL A 64 11.49 -15.79 -2.26
N TRP A 65 11.89 -14.54 -2.50
CA TRP A 65 12.94 -14.20 -3.47
C TRP A 65 14.09 -13.36 -2.87
N PRO A 66 14.78 -13.86 -1.83
CA PRO A 66 15.75 -13.06 -1.07
C PRO A 66 16.93 -12.58 -1.91
N ALA A 67 17.42 -13.40 -2.85
CA ALA A 67 18.51 -13.01 -3.73
C ALA A 67 18.14 -11.86 -4.69
N SER A 68 16.89 -11.80 -5.14
CA SER A 68 16.42 -10.72 -6.01
C SER A 68 16.29 -9.41 -5.24
N ALA A 69 15.73 -9.46 -4.03
CA ALA A 69 15.62 -8.29 -3.17
C ALA A 69 17.00 -7.75 -2.75
N ALA A 70 17.95 -8.64 -2.42
CA ALA A 70 19.34 -8.25 -2.13
C ALA A 70 20.01 -7.50 -3.28
N ARG A 71 19.80 -7.94 -4.54
CA ARG A 71 20.35 -7.23 -5.72
C ARG A 71 19.77 -5.82 -5.87
N VAL A 72 18.46 -5.65 -5.65
CA VAL A 72 17.84 -4.32 -5.71
C VAL A 72 18.43 -3.41 -4.63
N ARG A 73 18.51 -3.87 -3.38
CA ARG A 73 19.11 -3.12 -2.26
C ARG A 73 20.54 -2.68 -2.55
N MET A 74 21.37 -3.58 -3.08
CA MET A 74 22.74 -3.23 -3.47
C MET A 74 22.78 -2.16 -4.57
N ALA A 75 21.87 -2.23 -5.55
CA ALA A 75 21.84 -1.28 -6.67
C ALA A 75 21.30 0.10 -6.27
N THR A 76 20.39 0.16 -5.30
CA THR A 76 19.74 1.42 -4.87
C THR A 76 20.39 2.04 -3.63
N GLY A 77 21.18 1.27 -2.88
CA GLY A 77 21.67 1.69 -1.56
C GLY A 77 20.60 1.72 -0.48
N TRP A 78 19.43 1.11 -0.73
CA TRP A 78 18.35 1.06 0.26
C TRP A 78 18.65 0.10 1.40
N ASP A 79 18.10 0.43 2.56
CA ASP A 79 18.15 -0.43 3.73
C ASP A 79 17.53 -1.80 3.46
N ALA A 80 18.01 -2.80 4.22
CA ALA A 80 17.63 -4.20 4.03
C ALA A 80 16.14 -4.45 4.29
N ASP A 81 15.43 -3.55 4.95
CA ASP A 81 14.02 -3.69 5.27
C ASP A 81 13.09 -2.90 4.34
N VAL A 82 13.62 -2.17 3.34
CA VAL A 82 12.82 -1.41 2.37
C VAL A 82 12.20 -2.35 1.35
N LEU A 83 10.87 -2.33 1.25
CA LEU A 83 10.10 -3.18 0.34
C LEU A 83 9.09 -2.36 -0.49
N PRO A 84 8.80 -2.76 -1.74
CA PRO A 84 7.77 -2.13 -2.54
C PRO A 84 6.38 -2.62 -2.13
N VAL A 85 5.55 -1.68 -1.70
CA VAL A 85 4.11 -1.83 -1.46
C VAL A 85 3.39 -1.23 -2.66
N ARG A 86 2.70 -2.06 -3.43
CA ARG A 86 2.12 -1.68 -4.72
C ARG A 86 0.66 -1.30 -4.54
N LEU A 87 0.35 -0.03 -4.74
CA LEU A 87 -0.99 0.51 -4.52
C LEU A 87 -1.64 0.92 -5.84
N SER A 88 -2.94 0.62 -5.95
CA SER A 88 -3.79 1.26 -6.95
C SER A 88 -4.07 2.73 -6.58
N ALA A 89 -4.56 3.52 -7.53
CA ALA A 89 -4.97 4.89 -7.24
C ALA A 89 -6.10 4.97 -6.19
N ALA A 90 -7.00 3.99 -6.18
CA ALA A 90 -8.11 3.92 -5.22
C ALA A 90 -7.61 3.58 -3.81
N GLU A 91 -6.67 2.63 -3.70
CA GLU A 91 -6.01 2.29 -2.45
C GLU A 91 -5.22 3.46 -1.88
N LEU A 92 -4.39 4.12 -2.70
CA LEU A 92 -3.63 5.30 -2.28
C LEU A 92 -4.55 6.42 -1.79
N ALA A 93 -5.61 6.72 -2.54
CA ALA A 93 -6.60 7.73 -2.13
C ALA A 93 -7.27 7.35 -0.80
N GLY A 94 -7.63 6.07 -0.62
CA GLY A 94 -8.19 5.56 0.63
C GLY A 94 -7.25 5.73 1.82
N VAL A 95 -5.97 5.40 1.64
CA VAL A 95 -4.93 5.58 2.67
C VAL A 95 -4.73 7.06 3.01
N LEU A 96 -4.62 7.93 2.01
CA LEU A 96 -4.41 9.37 2.22
C LEU A 96 -5.60 10.04 2.94
N ALA A 97 -6.81 9.50 2.77
CA ALA A 97 -8.01 9.94 3.47
C ALA A 97 -8.08 9.50 4.94
N VAL A 98 -7.19 8.61 5.41
CA VAL A 98 -7.15 8.19 6.82
C VAL A 98 -6.72 9.38 7.70
N PRO A 99 -7.58 9.85 8.63
CA PRO A 99 -7.29 11.05 9.42
C PRO A 99 -6.09 10.88 10.36
N THR A 100 -5.86 9.66 10.83
CA THR A 100 -4.79 9.29 11.75
C THR A 100 -3.49 8.90 11.05
N LEU A 101 -3.39 9.05 9.73
CA LEU A 101 -2.17 8.74 8.99
C LEU A 101 -1.04 9.69 9.42
N PRO A 102 0.10 9.15 9.92
CA PRO A 102 1.27 9.95 10.24
C PRO A 102 1.73 10.85 9.09
N ALA A 103 2.11 12.09 9.40
CA ALA A 103 2.47 13.09 8.39
C ALA A 103 3.66 12.65 7.51
N HIS A 104 4.64 11.96 8.08
CA HIS A 104 5.78 11.45 7.32
C HIS A 104 5.38 10.33 6.36
N LEU A 105 4.44 9.45 6.73
CA LEU A 105 3.90 8.44 5.82
C LEU A 105 3.14 9.09 4.67
N ARG A 106 2.36 10.14 4.97
CA ARG A 106 1.68 10.91 3.92
C ARG A 106 2.67 11.50 2.92
N ALA A 107 3.75 12.13 3.39
CA ALA A 107 4.79 12.67 2.52
C ALA A 107 5.44 11.59 1.64
N VAL A 108 5.84 10.46 2.23
CA VAL A 108 6.43 9.33 1.49
C VAL A 108 5.46 8.78 0.44
N LEU A 109 4.18 8.62 0.77
CA LEU A 109 3.17 8.09 -0.16
C LEU A 109 2.85 9.05 -1.30
N LEU A 110 3.04 10.37 -1.09
CA LEU A 110 2.93 11.39 -2.13
C LEU A 110 4.21 11.55 -2.96
N GLY A 111 5.28 10.83 -2.63
CA GLY A 111 6.59 10.96 -3.27
C GLY A 111 7.36 12.21 -2.85
N GLU A 112 6.95 12.86 -1.76
CA GLU A 112 7.62 14.00 -1.15
C GLU A 112 8.77 13.48 -0.28
N HIS A 113 9.89 13.15 -0.90
CA HIS A 113 11.14 12.88 -0.19
C HIS A 113 11.90 14.20 0.03
N ALA A 114 12.29 14.47 1.28
CA ALA A 114 13.27 15.50 1.64
C ALA A 114 14.70 15.03 1.32
#